data_AF-A0AAE6G7M2-F1
#
_entry.id   AF-A0AAE6G7M2-F1
#
_cell.length_a   1.000
_cell.length_b   1.000
_cell.length_c   1.000
_cell.angle_alpha   90.00
_cell.angle_beta   90.00
_cell.angle_gamma   90.00
#
_symmetry.space_group_name_H-M   'P 1'
#
loop_
_entity.id
_entity.type
_entity.pdbx_description
1 polymer ?
#
loop_
_entity_poly.entity_id
_entity_poly.type
_entity_poly.pdbx_seq_one_letter_code
_entity_poly.pdbx_strand_id
1 'polypeptide(L)'
;MQANGASLVVELKTVRDVSAVVVTESSPVAFWPFQKNDVIVRINTKQISRPSDILFVWRTGAPSSFEFEVLRGGTRLVFTGTAAEFPGLGLPPTPEPPPPPPPPTP
;
A
#
# COMPACT_ATOMS: atom_id res chain seq x y z
N MET A 1 -4.46 13.15 -17.15
CA MET A 1 -5.28 13.17 -15.91
C MET A 1 -4.32 13.21 -14.73
N GLN A 2 -4.32 14.29 -13.94
CA GLN A 2 -3.35 14.51 -12.87
C GLN A 2 -3.63 13.55 -11.69
N ALA A 3 -2.66 12.72 -11.34
CA ALA A 3 -2.58 12.07 -10.04
C ALA A 3 -2.08 13.09 -8.99
N ASN A 4 -2.82 14.17 -8.76
CA ASN A 4 -2.41 15.22 -7.81
C ASN A 4 -3.39 15.26 -6.63
N GLY A 5 -2.98 14.71 -5.49
CA GLY A 5 -3.62 15.01 -4.20
C GLY A 5 -3.77 13.85 -3.22
N ALA A 6 -3.54 12.61 -3.67
CA ALA A 6 -3.60 11.45 -2.77
C ALA A 6 -2.24 11.19 -2.12
N SER A 7 -2.14 11.37 -0.80
CA SER A 7 -0.96 11.14 0.03
C SER A 7 -1.29 10.24 1.20
N LEU A 8 -0.47 9.19 1.39
CA LEU A 8 -0.38 8.45 2.64
C LEU A 8 1.04 8.58 3.16
N VAL A 9 1.21 9.32 4.24
CA VAL A 9 2.51 9.51 4.89
C VAL A 9 2.55 8.66 6.14
N VAL A 10 3.63 7.89 6.26
CA VAL A 10 3.88 7.00 7.39
C VAL A 10 5.27 7.23 7.95
N GLU A 11 5.40 7.11 9.27
CA GLU A 11 6.66 7.26 9.98
C GLU A 11 6.89 6.08 10.92
N LEU A 12 8.15 5.76 11.17
CA LEU A 12 8.51 4.82 12.23
C LEU A 12 8.49 5.57 13.57
N LYS A 13 7.64 5.15 14.50
CA LYS A 13 7.53 5.72 15.86
C LYS A 13 7.59 4.63 16.91
N THR A 14 8.07 4.97 18.10
CA THR A 14 7.99 4.08 19.26
C THR A 14 6.60 4.20 19.90
N VAL A 15 5.85 3.12 19.93
CA VAL A 15 4.52 3.01 20.55
C VAL A 15 4.58 1.90 21.58
N ARG A 16 4.39 2.23 22.86
CA ARG A 16 4.46 1.26 23.98
C ARG A 16 5.73 0.38 23.92
N ASP A 17 6.88 1.05 23.81
CA ASP A 17 8.22 0.43 23.75
C ASP A 17 8.51 -0.44 22.51
N VAL A 18 7.65 -0.40 21.49
CA VAL A 18 7.83 -1.12 20.22
C VAL A 18 7.90 -0.14 19.05
N SER A 19 8.85 -0.33 18.14
CA SER A 19 8.92 0.41 16.89
C SER A 19 7.78 0.00 15.97
N ALA A 20 6.93 0.95 15.58
CA ALA A 20 5.73 0.71 14.79
C ALA A 20 5.59 1.74 13.67
N VAL A 21 4.96 1.35 12.56
CA VAL A 21 4.72 2.25 11.43
C VAL A 21 3.40 2.96 11.64
N VAL A 22 3.44 4.28 11.78
CA VAL A 22 2.31 5.12 12.16
C VAL A 22 1.94 6.06 11.02
N VAL A 23 0.66 6.12 10.69
CA VAL A 23 0.10 7.07 9.71
C VAL A 23 0.14 8.47 10.31
N THR A 24 0.85 9.38 9.64
CA THR A 24 0.94 10.80 10.03
C THR A 24 0.05 11.69 9.20
N GLU A 25 -0.18 11.32 7.94
CA GLU A 25 -1.06 12.00 7.01
C GLU A 25 -1.76 10.97 6.11
N SER A 26 -3.05 11.20 5.87
CA SER A 26 -3.89 10.39 4.98
C SER A 26 -4.87 11.36 4.31
N SER A 27 -4.68 11.60 3.01
CA SER A 27 -5.48 12.56 2.25
C SER A 27 -5.65 12.13 0.80
N PRO A 28 -6.82 12.38 0.18
CA PRO A 28 -8.10 12.54 0.85
C PRO A 28 -8.55 11.20 1.46
N VAL A 29 -9.27 11.27 2.58
CA VAL A 29 -9.80 10.09 3.31
C VAL A 29 -10.69 9.20 2.43
N ALA A 30 -11.27 9.75 1.36
CA ALA A 30 -12.05 8.99 0.39
C ALA A 30 -11.23 7.93 -0.38
N PHE A 31 -9.91 8.10 -0.52
CA PHE A 31 -9.01 7.11 -1.13
C PHE A 31 -8.27 6.25 -0.09
N TRP A 32 -8.19 6.74 1.16
CA TRP A 32 -7.42 6.11 2.21
C TRP A 32 -8.28 5.93 3.46
N PRO A 33 -8.72 4.71 3.82
CA PRO A 33 -9.50 4.47 5.04
C PRO A 33 -8.68 4.68 6.33
N PHE A 34 -7.40 5.04 6.19
CA PHE A 34 -6.48 5.37 7.28
C PHE A 34 -6.80 6.71 7.92
N GLN A 35 -6.63 6.75 9.22
CA GLN A 35 -6.67 7.96 10.03
C GLN A 35 -5.30 8.25 10.60
N LYS A 36 -5.06 9.52 10.91
CA LYS A 36 -3.86 9.93 11.65
C LYS A 36 -3.75 9.15 12.96
N ASN A 37 -2.56 8.67 13.26
CA ASN A 37 -2.21 7.79 14.39
C ASN A 37 -2.63 6.33 14.25
N ASP A 38 -3.16 5.90 13.11
CA ASP A 38 -3.28 4.47 12.84
C ASP A 38 -1.90 3.83 12.81
N VAL A 39 -1.79 2.67 13.44
CA VAL A 39 -0.56 1.87 13.41
C VAL A 39 -0.75 0.74 12.41
N ILE A 40 0.01 0.75 11.32
CA ILE A 40 -0.02 -0.32 10.32
C ILE A 40 0.83 -1.47 10.84
N VAL A 41 0.19 -2.61 11.10
CA VAL A 41 0.85 -3.78 11.70
C VAL A 41 1.14 -4.87 10.66
N ARG A 42 0.29 -4.99 9.65
CA ARG A 42 0.39 -6.05 8.64
C ARG A 42 -0.28 -5.62 7.33
N ILE A 43 0.28 -6.07 6.21
CA ILE A 43 -0.34 -5.99 4.90
C ILE A 43 -0.29 -7.39 4.29
N ASN A 44 -1.46 -7.95 3.96
CA ASN A 44 -1.62 -9.34 3.54
C ASN A 44 -0.97 -10.29 4.56
N THR A 45 0.03 -11.07 4.12
CA THR A 45 0.79 -11.99 4.97
C THR A 45 2.05 -11.38 5.57
N LYS A 46 2.41 -10.14 5.20
CA LYS A 46 3.66 -9.50 5.62
C LYS A 46 3.44 -8.57 6.81
N GLN A 47 4.14 -8.86 7.91
CA GLN A 47 4.24 -7.95 9.04
C GLN A 47 4.99 -6.67 8.64
N ILE A 48 4.47 -5.53 9.05
CA ILE A 48 5.05 -4.22 8.76
C ILE A 48 5.75 -3.71 10.00
N SER A 49 7.08 -3.64 9.94
CA SER A 49 7.91 -3.15 11.04
C SER A 49 8.66 -1.87 10.65
N ARG A 50 8.75 -1.59 9.35
CA ARG A 50 9.41 -0.40 8.79
C ARG A 50 8.60 0.17 7.62
N PRO A 51 8.67 1.49 7.36
CA PRO A 51 8.02 2.09 6.19
C PRO A 51 8.42 1.42 4.86
N SER A 52 9.66 0.95 4.75
CA SER A 52 10.15 0.22 3.57
C SER A 52 9.43 -1.10 3.31
N ASP A 53 8.84 -1.74 4.32
CA ASP A 53 8.09 -2.99 4.16
C ASP A 53 6.81 -2.75 3.35
N ILE A 54 6.18 -1.58 3.52
CA ILE A 54 4.99 -1.20 2.75
C ILE A 54 5.34 -1.08 1.27
N LEU A 55 6.43 -0.37 0.95
CA LEU A 55 6.95 -0.26 -0.43
C LEU A 55 7.31 -1.62 -1.02
N PHE A 56 7.90 -2.51 -0.21
CA PHE A 56 8.23 -3.86 -0.63
C PHE A 56 6.97 -4.65 -0.97
N VAL A 57 5.99 -4.72 -0.05
CA VAL A 57 4.72 -5.42 -0.26
C VAL A 57 3.99 -4.88 -1.48
N TRP A 58 4.09 -3.58 -1.75
CA TRP A 58 3.50 -2.98 -2.95
C TRP A 58 4.20 -3.41 -4.24
N ARG A 59 5.54 -3.37 -4.28
CA ARG A 59 6.33 -3.71 -5.48
C ARG A 59 6.33 -5.20 -5.80
N THR A 60 6.38 -6.03 -4.77
CA THR A 60 6.29 -7.49 -4.92
C THR A 60 4.85 -7.98 -4.96
N GLY A 61 3.91 -7.09 -4.66
CA GLY A 61 2.50 -7.37 -4.48
C GLY A 61 1.78 -7.45 -5.81
N ALA A 62 1.95 -8.58 -6.47
CA ALA A 62 0.90 -9.18 -7.26
C ALA A 62 -0.15 -9.80 -6.33
N PRO A 63 -1.01 -8.98 -5.70
CA PRO A 63 -2.42 -9.34 -5.72
C PRO A 63 -3.29 -8.19 -6.21
N SER A 64 -4.42 -8.57 -6.82
CA SER A 64 -5.48 -7.64 -7.20
C SER A 64 -6.05 -6.84 -6.03
N SER A 65 -5.79 -7.28 -4.78
CA SER A 65 -6.26 -6.68 -3.53
C SER A 65 -5.21 -6.74 -2.41
N PHE A 66 -5.14 -5.69 -1.60
CA PHE A 66 -4.37 -5.55 -0.38
C PHE A 66 -5.30 -5.57 0.84
N GLU A 67 -4.96 -6.39 1.82
CA GLU A 67 -5.57 -6.41 3.14
C GLU A 67 -4.64 -5.70 4.13
N PHE A 68 -5.02 -4.51 4.58
CA PHE A 68 -4.29 -3.74 5.58
C PHE A 68 -4.88 -4.01 6.95
N GLU A 69 -4.03 -4.39 7.87
CA GLU A 69 -4.38 -4.45 9.27
C GLU A 69 -3.76 -3.28 10.01
N VAL A 70 -4.59 -2.58 10.77
CA VAL A 70 -4.18 -1.45 11.58
C VAL A 70 -4.68 -1.55 13.02
N LEU A 71 -3.96 -0.88 13.92
CA LEU A 71 -4.46 -0.57 15.25
C LEU A 71 -4.86 0.90 15.30
N ARG A 72 -6.13 1.16 15.58
CA ARG A 72 -6.70 2.50 15.78
C ARG A 72 -7.22 2.62 17.20
N GLY A 73 -6.58 3.47 18.02
CA GLY A 73 -7.00 3.64 19.42
C GLY A 73 -6.96 2.35 20.27
N GLY A 74 -6.17 1.35 19.86
CA GLY A 74 -6.11 0.04 20.51
C GLY A 74 -7.07 -1.01 19.93
N THR A 75 -7.95 -0.63 19.01
CA THR A 75 -8.81 -1.57 18.27
C THR A 75 -8.14 -2.01 16.98
N ARG A 76 -8.16 -3.31 16.70
CA ARG A 76 -7.68 -3.88 15.45
C ARG A 76 -8.75 -3.71 14.37
N LEU A 77 -8.39 -3.06 13.28
CA LEU A 77 -9.23 -2.85 12.11
C LEU A 77 -8.55 -3.47 10.89
N VAL A 78 -9.36 -3.96 9.96
CA VAL A 78 -8.90 -4.51 8.70
C VAL A 78 -9.57 -3.75 7.57
N PHE A 79 -8.76 -3.27 6.62
CA PHE A 79 -9.21 -2.60 5.42
C PHE A 79 -8.78 -3.41 4.21
N THR A 80 -9.65 -3.54 3.22
CA THR A 80 -9.32 -4.16 1.94
C THR A 80 -9.44 -3.13 0.83
N GLY A 81 -8.55 -3.20 -0.15
CA GLY A 81 -8.59 -2.33 -1.32
C GLY A 81 -7.67 -2.84 -2.42
N THR A 82 -7.82 -2.34 -3.64
CA THR A 82 -7.08 -2.74 -4.83
C THR A 82 -6.06 -1.69 -5.22
N ALA A 83 -5.02 -2.06 -5.99
CA ALA A 83 -4.01 -1.10 -6.44
C ALA A 83 -4.61 0.14 -7.15
N ALA A 84 -5.74 -0.04 -7.85
CA ALA A 84 -6.45 1.04 -8.54
C ALA A 84 -7.15 2.03 -7.60
N GLU A 85 -7.52 1.59 -6.39
CA GLU A 85 -8.16 2.42 -5.36
C GLU A 85 -7.15 3.27 -4.57
N PHE A 86 -5.84 3.07 -4.81
CA PHE A 86 -4.74 3.78 -4.15
C PHE A 86 -3.93 4.65 -5.13
N PRO A 87 -4.51 5.77 -5.62
CA PRO A 87 -3.81 6.71 -6.50
C PRO A 87 -2.64 7.39 -5.77
N GLY A 88 -1.54 7.65 -6.47
CA GLY A 88 -0.36 8.37 -5.93
C GLY A 88 0.88 7.52 -5.69
N LEU A 89 0.76 6.19 -5.78
CA LEU A 89 1.90 5.27 -5.82
C LEU A 89 2.24 5.01 -7.28
N GLY A 90 3.23 5.72 -7.82
CA GLY A 90 3.74 5.49 -9.16
C GLY A 90 4.22 4.05 -9.32
N LEU A 91 3.36 3.16 -9.78
CA LEU A 91 3.78 1.87 -10.31
C LEU A 91 4.65 2.18 -11.54
N PRO A 92 5.80 1.53 -11.72
CA PRO A 92 6.43 1.55 -13.03
C PRO A 92 5.40 1.05 -14.05
N PRO A 93 5.33 1.64 -15.26
CA PRO A 93 4.40 1.19 -16.27
C PRO A 93 4.54 -0.33 -16.44
N THR A 94 3.41 -1.04 -16.53
CA THR A 94 3.41 -2.46 -16.89
C THR A 94 4.26 -2.63 -18.15
N PRO A 95 5.26 -3.54 -18.18
CA PRO A 95 6.02 -3.81 -19.39
C PRO A 95 5.05 -4.16 -20.52
N GLU A 96 5.25 -3.59 -21.72
CA GLU A 96 4.45 -3.98 -22.89
C GLU A 96 4.55 -5.50 -23.11
N PRO A 97 3.47 -6.17 -23.54
CA PRO A 97 3.53 -7.58 -23.90
C PRO A 97 4.61 -7.78 -24.97
N PRO A 98 5.37 -8.89 -24.93
CA PRO A 98 6.26 -9.21 -26.03
C PRO A 98 5.44 -9.31 -27.33
N PRO A 99 5.99 -8.89 -28.47
CA PRO A 99 5.30 -9.03 -29.75
C PRO A 99 4.92 -10.51 -29.97
N PRO A 100 3.76 -10.79 -30.59
CA PRO A 100 3.36 -12.15 -30.89
C PRO A 100 4.46 -12.84 -31.73
N PRO A 101 4.67 -14.16 -31.53
CA PRO A 101 5.63 -14.89 -32.34
C PRO A 101 5.27 -14.75 -33.83
N PRO A 102 6.27 -14.73 -34.74
CA PRO A 102 6.00 -14.71 -36.16
C PRO A 102 5.14 -15.93 -36.54
N PRO A 103 4.20 -15.78 -37.49
CA PRO A 103 3.41 -16.90 -37.98
C PRO A 103 4.35 -18.00 -38.52
N PRO A 104 4.00 -19.29 -38.32
CA PRO A 104 4.80 -20.40 -38.86
C PRO A 104 4.90 -20.28 -40.38
N THR A 105 6.12 -20.41 -40.90
CA THR A 105 6.38 -20.47 -42.34
C THR A 105 5.76 -21.75 -42.92
N PRO A 106 5.04 -21.67 -44.07
CA PRO A 106 4.52 -22.86 -44.77
C PRO A 106 5.64 -23.73 -45.37
#